data_AF-A0A2E8JV34-F1
#
_entry.id   AF-A0A2E8JV34-F1
#
_cell.length_a   1.000
_cell.length_b   1.000
_cell.length_c   1.000
_cell.angle_alpha   90.00
_cell.angle_beta   90.00
_cell.angle_gamma   90.00
#
_symmetry.space_group_name_H-M   'P 1'
#
loop_
_entity.id
_entity.type
_entity.pdbx_description
1 polymer ?
#
loop_
_entity_poly.entity_id
_entity_poly.type
_entity_poly.pdbx_seq_one_letter_code
_entity_poly.pdbx_strand_id
1 'polypeptide(L)'
;MYRIDGQRRLRYETNLDEQQTRQWLMEEEMMTPSKHWRSSPFWRPMLFFTGFLVAFSEAIVRLIQGTGVIDAIWPHAVRSLDWTVWLRTSTEQTLTLFILISIGAFFLNKWKVSSPNQNAIDEGLMIATGVVSGLIAIHFVMDIFYLKGAFLMLPMLYAWLLLWLLLMVGGMPRLRTSALEGTTPARVIHLIGVFVAAWMLMPGVPALVGFAPSPPDAPAIGYGSNPGPYETIRFSEPYDMPVDVAAIQGDREDDVVFSVHVTLPLLPDESPIQTIPLGILLHGFGYPDLDAYTYWIDHLSAKGMAVALVQYPSDLRPAGYESFEAVDVNGTSDFLQHAYRDTAIRVAINHLETMIIGENRSQEMEDNLGNRTVDPTSLWVGGHSLGGAYTFITLDEVLPKGWGSHALVVALESPASRPMGDFMEPDLSNLPLNTMVQVAVTEDDMSVGSCPGVFHQQMFNALPSERNQLIEVHSDQYGFPRLIASHYLQTNPAHDRLSDWGFYRRIDAQADFLVAHGRNDSFTADWAYQYMIEKETLTQMGQWSDGTPVLPLSVYHDALNTEDRFSACT
;
A
#
# COMPACT_ATOMS: atom_id res chain seq x y z
N MET A 1 81.52 -59.58 35.73
CA MET A 1 81.60 -58.21 35.17
C MET A 1 80.54 -58.12 34.08
N TYR A 2 79.38 -57.52 34.34
CA TYR A 2 78.36 -57.05 33.36
C TYR A 2 77.08 -56.68 34.14
N ARG A 3 76.97 -55.42 34.56
CA ARG A 3 75.74 -54.82 35.10
C ARG A 3 75.70 -53.34 34.74
N ILE A 4 75.69 -53.05 33.44
CA ILE A 4 75.47 -51.71 32.90
C ILE A 4 74.65 -51.89 31.63
N ASP A 5 73.33 -52.03 31.75
CA ASP A 5 72.43 -51.84 30.58
C ASP A 5 70.96 -51.59 30.96
N GLY A 6 70.55 -51.88 32.20
CA GLY A 6 69.17 -51.66 32.64
C GLY A 6 68.75 -50.19 32.85
N GLN A 7 69.69 -49.28 33.13
CA GLN A 7 69.34 -47.89 33.48
C GLN A 7 69.26 -46.91 32.29
N ARG A 8 69.77 -47.28 31.11
CA ARG A 8 69.61 -46.44 29.89
C ARG A 8 68.29 -46.68 29.17
N ARG A 9 67.72 -47.89 29.23
CA ARG A 9 66.43 -48.21 28.60
C ARG A 9 65.25 -47.54 29.30
N LEU A 10 65.20 -47.59 30.64
CA LEU A 10 64.15 -46.95 31.45
C LEU A 10 64.10 -45.42 31.32
N ARG A 11 65.23 -44.76 31.01
CA ARG A 11 65.31 -43.30 30.87
C ARG A 11 64.99 -42.81 29.44
N TYR A 12 65.01 -43.72 28.45
CA TYR A 12 64.58 -43.44 27.07
C TYR A 12 63.08 -43.66 26.90
N GLU A 13 62.50 -44.71 27.51
CA GLU A 13 61.06 -45.00 27.44
C GLU A 13 60.23 -43.96 28.20
N THR A 14 60.71 -43.43 29.33
CA THR A 14 60.02 -42.35 30.06
C THR A 14 60.05 -41.00 29.34
N ASN A 15 61.10 -40.68 28.58
CA ASN A 15 61.17 -39.44 27.79
C ASN A 15 60.32 -39.50 26.51
N LEU A 16 60.16 -40.69 25.90
CA LEU A 16 59.31 -40.87 24.73
C LEU A 16 57.82 -40.74 25.08
N ASP A 17 57.41 -41.24 26.25
CA ASP A 17 56.03 -41.14 26.75
C ASP A 17 55.68 -39.70 27.16
N GLU A 18 56.63 -38.97 27.77
CA GLU A 18 56.45 -37.55 28.11
C GLU A 18 56.46 -36.63 26.88
N GLN A 19 57.26 -36.95 25.85
CA GLN A 19 57.23 -36.24 24.57
C GLN A 19 55.97 -36.54 23.76
N GLN A 20 55.51 -37.79 23.68
CA GLN A 20 54.25 -38.13 23.02
C GLN A 20 53.05 -37.50 23.75
N THR A 21 53.03 -37.48 25.08
CA THR A 21 51.97 -36.83 25.85
C THR A 21 51.96 -35.32 25.64
N ARG A 22 53.14 -34.67 25.53
CA ARG A 22 53.23 -33.23 25.18
C ARG A 22 52.86 -32.94 23.73
N GLN A 23 53.19 -33.83 22.80
CA GLN A 23 52.78 -33.71 21.40
C GLN A 23 51.27 -33.87 21.24
N TRP A 24 50.67 -34.81 21.98
CA TRP A 24 49.23 -35.05 22.01
C TRP A 24 48.47 -33.88 22.65
N LEU A 25 48.98 -33.32 23.76
CA LEU A 25 48.44 -32.10 24.38
C LEU A 25 48.60 -30.86 23.50
N MET A 26 49.70 -30.73 22.75
CA MET A 26 49.89 -29.65 21.78
C MET A 26 49.01 -29.81 20.53
N GLU A 27 48.77 -31.04 20.05
CA GLU A 27 47.82 -31.31 18.97
C GLU A 27 46.37 -31.08 19.42
N GLU A 28 46.01 -31.38 20.66
CA GLU A 28 44.69 -31.11 21.24
C GLU A 28 44.46 -29.60 21.48
N GLU A 29 45.50 -28.85 21.88
CA GLU A 29 45.48 -27.38 21.96
C GLU A 29 45.48 -26.70 20.57
N MET A 30 46.18 -27.25 19.56
CA MET A 30 46.19 -26.73 18.20
C MET A 30 44.92 -27.08 17.39
N MET A 31 44.20 -28.15 17.75
CA MET A 31 42.95 -28.57 17.08
C MET A 31 41.67 -28.01 17.71
N THR A 32 41.76 -27.15 18.73
CA THR A 32 40.58 -26.41 19.24
C THR A 32 40.67 -24.88 19.13
N PRO A 33 40.90 -24.30 17.92
CA PRO A 33 40.75 -22.85 17.71
C PRO A 33 39.35 -22.33 18.09
N SER A 34 38.32 -23.20 18.07
CA SER A 34 36.91 -22.83 18.27
C SER A 34 36.55 -22.38 19.69
N LYS A 35 37.32 -22.76 20.73
CA LYS A 35 36.98 -22.41 22.13
C LYS A 35 37.38 -20.99 22.53
N HIS A 36 38.48 -20.45 21.99
CA HIS A 36 39.01 -19.14 22.39
C HIS A 36 38.12 -17.97 21.95
N TRP A 37 37.52 -18.06 20.77
CA TRP A 37 36.62 -17.01 20.26
C TRP A 37 35.31 -16.94 21.04
N ARG A 38 34.78 -18.09 21.48
CA ARG A 38 33.51 -18.17 22.24
C ARG A 38 33.58 -17.53 23.62
N SER A 39 34.77 -17.43 24.22
CA SER A 39 35.01 -16.75 25.50
C SER A 39 35.22 -15.24 25.37
N SER A 40 35.33 -14.71 24.15
CA SER A 40 35.54 -13.28 23.93
C SER A 40 34.30 -12.47 24.32
N PRO A 41 34.44 -11.31 25.01
CA PRO A 41 33.32 -10.42 25.28
C PRO A 41 32.66 -9.87 23.99
N PHE A 42 33.34 -9.97 22.85
CA PHE A 42 32.85 -9.52 21.55
C PHE A 42 32.04 -10.57 20.78
N TRP A 43 32.08 -11.85 21.19
CA TRP A 43 31.43 -12.94 20.44
C TRP A 43 29.90 -12.79 20.38
N ARG A 44 29.26 -12.55 21.53
CA ARG A 44 27.80 -12.36 21.59
C ARG A 44 27.33 -11.11 20.84
N PRO A 45 27.97 -9.93 20.98
CA PRO A 45 27.69 -8.79 20.11
C PRO A 45 27.83 -9.12 18.63
N MET A 46 28.91 -9.80 18.23
CA MET A 46 29.13 -10.19 16.83
C MET A 46 27.98 -11.04 16.29
N LEU A 47 27.53 -12.06 17.03
CA LEU A 47 26.40 -12.91 16.62
C LEU A 47 25.09 -12.13 16.48
N PHE A 48 24.83 -11.21 17.42
CA PHE A 48 23.69 -10.29 17.33
C PHE A 48 23.77 -9.44 16.06
N PHE A 49 24.93 -8.82 15.79
CA PHE A 49 25.14 -8.00 14.60
C PHE A 49 25.02 -8.83 13.30
N THR A 50 25.48 -10.08 13.29
CA THR A 50 25.26 -10.98 12.16
C THR A 50 23.77 -11.18 11.90
N GLY A 51 22.98 -11.48 12.93
CA GLY A 51 21.52 -11.59 12.80
C GLY A 51 20.87 -10.30 12.32
N PHE A 52 21.31 -9.16 12.86
CA PHE A 52 20.82 -7.85 12.45
C PHE A 52 21.08 -7.60 10.95
N LEU A 53 22.29 -7.86 10.45
CA LEU A 53 22.61 -7.72 9.03
C LEU A 53 21.85 -8.70 8.14
N VAL A 54 21.56 -9.91 8.63
CA VAL A 54 20.72 -10.88 7.90
C VAL A 54 19.32 -10.32 7.64
N ALA A 55 18.72 -9.58 8.57
CA ALA A 55 17.43 -8.93 8.36
C ALA A 55 17.46 -7.90 7.21
N PHE A 56 18.60 -7.25 6.97
CA PHE A 56 18.81 -6.29 5.88
C PHE A 56 19.40 -6.91 4.60
N SER A 57 19.65 -8.22 4.57
CA SER A 57 20.42 -8.86 3.50
C SER A 57 19.81 -8.65 2.11
N GLU A 58 18.49 -8.76 1.97
CA GLU A 58 17.80 -8.51 0.69
C GLU A 58 17.98 -7.06 0.22
N ALA A 59 17.73 -6.09 1.11
CA ALA A 59 17.90 -4.68 0.79
C ALA A 59 19.36 -4.36 0.42
N ILE A 60 20.34 -4.91 1.14
CA ILE A 60 21.77 -4.74 0.84
C ILE A 60 22.12 -5.32 -0.54
N VAL A 61 21.63 -6.51 -0.87
CA VAL A 61 21.90 -7.13 -2.18
C VAL A 61 21.31 -6.29 -3.31
N ARG A 62 20.07 -5.79 -3.16
CA ARG A 62 19.42 -4.93 -4.15
C ARG A 62 20.15 -3.59 -4.34
N LEU A 63 20.57 -2.96 -3.24
CA LEU A 63 21.41 -1.75 -3.30
C LEU A 63 22.72 -1.99 -4.05
N ILE A 64 23.38 -3.13 -3.83
CA ILE A 64 24.61 -3.51 -4.56
C ILE A 64 24.33 -3.73 -6.05
N GLN A 65 23.12 -4.19 -6.41
CA GLN A 65 22.66 -4.32 -7.80
C GLN A 65 22.31 -2.97 -8.45
N GLY A 66 22.43 -1.85 -7.73
CA GLY A 66 22.20 -0.50 -8.25
C GLY A 66 20.76 -0.02 -8.12
N THR A 67 19.89 -0.72 -7.39
CA THR A 67 18.52 -0.22 -7.14
C THR A 67 18.54 0.98 -6.19
N GLY A 68 17.58 1.89 -6.34
CA GLY A 68 17.36 2.95 -5.37
C GLY A 68 17.04 2.42 -3.97
N VAL A 69 17.21 3.26 -2.94
CA VAL A 69 16.95 2.89 -1.53
C VAL A 69 15.50 2.45 -1.31
N ILE A 70 14.55 3.11 -1.97
CA ILE A 70 13.12 2.80 -1.88
C ILE A 70 12.84 1.42 -2.48
N ASP A 71 13.29 1.16 -3.72
CA ASP A 71 13.11 -0.12 -4.41
C ASP A 71 13.80 -1.29 -3.68
N ALA A 72 14.92 -1.03 -3.00
CA ALA A 72 15.62 -2.02 -2.21
C ALA A 72 14.82 -2.49 -0.98
N ILE A 73 14.03 -1.59 -0.37
CA ILE A 73 13.22 -1.85 0.82
C ILE A 73 11.81 -2.35 0.45
N TRP A 74 11.32 -2.02 -0.75
CA TRP A 74 9.97 -2.33 -1.22
C TRP A 74 9.48 -3.77 -0.97
N PRO A 75 10.26 -4.85 -1.23
CA PRO A 75 9.80 -6.21 -0.95
C PRO A 75 9.51 -6.48 0.52
N HIS A 76 10.24 -5.83 1.43
CA HIS A 76 9.95 -5.91 2.87
C HIS A 76 8.65 -5.18 3.21
N ALA A 77 8.37 -4.04 2.56
CA ALA A 77 7.12 -3.31 2.75
C ALA A 77 5.93 -4.17 2.31
N VAL A 78 5.98 -4.76 1.12
CA VAL A 78 4.92 -5.65 0.58
C VAL A 78 4.68 -6.84 1.52
N ARG A 79 5.72 -7.57 1.92
CA ARG A 79 5.54 -8.68 2.87
C ARG A 79 4.98 -8.21 4.22
N SER A 80 5.41 -7.06 4.72
CA SER A 80 4.91 -6.51 5.98
C SER A 80 3.44 -6.13 5.90
N LEU A 81 2.98 -5.68 4.74
CA LEU A 81 1.57 -5.42 4.46
C LEU A 81 0.76 -6.71 4.56
N ASP A 82 1.16 -7.78 3.86
CA ASP A 82 0.49 -9.08 3.89
C ASP A 82 0.33 -9.63 5.31
N TRP A 83 1.44 -9.65 6.07
CA TRP A 83 1.43 -10.09 7.46
C TRP A 83 0.52 -9.23 8.32
N THR A 84 0.49 -7.91 8.09
CA THR A 84 -0.36 -7.05 8.89
C THR A 84 -1.83 -7.22 8.58
N VAL A 85 -2.20 -7.37 7.30
CA VAL A 85 -3.58 -7.67 6.89
C VAL A 85 -4.03 -8.97 7.55
N TRP A 86 -3.19 -10.01 7.55
CA TRP A 86 -3.49 -11.26 8.24
C TRP A 86 -3.66 -11.08 9.76
N LEU A 87 -2.74 -10.36 10.42
CA LEU A 87 -2.82 -10.10 11.86
C LEU A 87 -4.05 -9.27 12.26
N ARG A 88 -4.50 -8.38 11.38
CA ARG A 88 -5.66 -7.48 11.53
C ARG A 88 -6.98 -8.21 11.33
N THR A 89 -7.07 -9.09 10.34
CA THR A 89 -8.34 -9.73 9.91
C THR A 89 -8.86 -10.76 10.90
N SER A 90 -7.99 -11.39 11.70
CA SER A 90 -8.43 -12.36 12.71
C SER A 90 -7.67 -12.21 14.03
N THR A 91 -8.19 -11.35 14.93
CA THR A 91 -7.62 -11.11 16.26
C THR A 91 -7.55 -12.38 17.12
N GLU A 92 -8.52 -13.29 16.99
CA GLU A 92 -8.52 -14.60 17.67
C GLU A 92 -7.36 -15.50 17.24
N GLN A 93 -7.09 -15.57 15.94
CA GLN A 93 -5.94 -16.31 15.41
C GLN A 93 -4.63 -15.68 15.84
N THR A 94 -4.56 -14.34 15.84
CA THR A 94 -3.40 -13.61 16.34
C THR A 94 -3.15 -13.90 17.82
N LEU A 95 -4.19 -13.90 18.67
CA LEU A 95 -4.05 -14.26 20.09
C LEU A 95 -3.56 -15.70 20.26
N THR A 96 -4.10 -16.62 19.48
CA THR A 96 -3.67 -18.02 19.47
C THR A 96 -2.19 -18.15 19.10
N LEU A 97 -1.73 -17.42 18.08
CA LEU A 97 -0.32 -17.37 17.69
C LEU A 97 0.58 -16.89 18.84
N PHE A 98 0.18 -15.84 19.55
CA PHE A 98 0.95 -15.30 20.69
C PHE A 98 1.07 -16.32 21.83
N ILE A 99 -0.01 -17.05 22.12
CA ILE A 99 -0.02 -18.13 23.11
C ILE A 99 0.91 -19.27 22.67
N LEU A 100 0.82 -19.71 21.41
CA LEU A 100 1.66 -20.79 20.87
C LEU A 100 3.15 -20.43 20.89
N ILE A 101 3.52 -19.20 20.54
CA ILE A 101 4.90 -18.70 20.65
C ILE A 101 5.39 -18.81 22.10
N SER A 102 4.56 -18.43 23.07
CA SER A 102 4.91 -18.46 24.50
C SER A 102 5.12 -19.89 25.02
N ILE A 103 4.21 -20.79 24.66
CA ILE A 103 4.30 -22.21 25.01
C ILE A 103 5.54 -22.84 24.37
N GLY A 104 5.76 -22.56 23.08
CA GLY A 104 6.94 -23.02 22.34
C GLY A 104 8.24 -22.54 22.98
N ALA A 105 8.33 -21.25 23.33
CA ALA A 105 9.48 -20.67 24.00
C ALA A 105 9.74 -21.32 25.37
N PHE A 106 8.69 -21.60 26.15
CA PHE A 106 8.82 -22.30 27.42
C PHE A 106 9.42 -23.71 27.26
N PHE A 107 8.89 -24.51 26.32
CA PHE A 107 9.42 -25.86 26.07
C PHE A 107 10.83 -25.85 25.46
N LEU A 108 11.11 -24.92 24.55
CA LEU A 108 12.43 -24.74 23.96
C LEU A 108 13.46 -24.38 25.03
N ASN A 109 13.12 -23.49 25.97
CA ASN A 109 13.99 -23.14 27.09
C ASN A 109 14.25 -24.34 28.01
N LYS A 110 13.21 -25.14 28.30
CA LYS A 110 13.37 -26.38 29.10
C LYS A 110 14.30 -27.37 28.40
N TRP A 111 14.14 -27.56 27.09
CA TRP A 111 15.00 -28.45 26.30
C TRP A 111 16.44 -27.95 26.23
N LYS A 112 16.64 -26.64 26.00
CA LYS A 112 17.95 -25.98 25.98
C LYS A 112 18.74 -26.28 27.26
N VAL A 113 18.12 -26.11 28.42
CA VAL A 113 18.77 -26.35 29.73
C VAL A 113 19.19 -27.81 29.91
N SER A 114 18.46 -28.76 29.30
CA SER A 114 18.82 -30.18 29.34
C SER A 114 19.75 -30.64 28.22
N SER A 115 20.08 -29.77 27.25
CA SER A 115 20.77 -30.16 26.01
C SER A 115 22.29 -30.05 26.16
N PRO A 116 23.06 -31.05 25.69
CA PRO A 116 24.52 -30.94 25.63
C PRO A 116 25.00 -29.83 24.67
N ASN A 117 24.13 -29.39 23.75
CA ASN A 117 24.41 -28.37 22.75
C ASN A 117 23.95 -26.97 23.16
N GLN A 118 23.76 -26.71 24.47
CA GLN A 118 23.27 -25.43 24.99
C GLN A 118 23.99 -24.21 24.38
N ASN A 119 25.33 -24.26 24.26
CA ASN A 119 26.11 -23.15 23.70
C ASN A 119 25.74 -22.85 22.25
N ALA A 120 25.53 -23.87 21.41
CA ALA A 120 25.13 -23.67 20.01
C ALA A 120 23.70 -23.13 19.91
N ILE A 121 22.81 -23.57 20.81
CA ILE A 121 21.44 -23.04 20.92
C ILE A 121 21.48 -21.56 21.31
N ASP A 122 22.33 -21.19 22.28
CA ASP A 122 22.52 -19.79 22.69
C ASP A 122 23.06 -18.91 21.57
N GLU A 123 24.00 -19.43 20.78
CA GLU A 123 24.50 -18.73 19.60
C GLU A 123 23.39 -18.50 18.56
N GLY A 124 22.57 -19.52 18.29
CA GLY A 124 21.40 -19.40 17.41
C GLY A 124 20.36 -18.41 17.93
N LEU A 125 20.07 -18.41 19.23
CA LEU A 125 19.15 -17.45 19.85
C LEU A 125 19.68 -16.01 19.79
N MET A 126 20.99 -15.80 19.92
CA MET A 126 21.60 -14.48 19.74
C MET A 126 21.46 -13.97 18.31
N ILE A 127 21.65 -14.83 17.31
CA ILE A 127 21.40 -14.49 15.89
C ILE A 127 19.92 -14.15 15.69
N ALA A 128 19.00 -15.00 16.19
CA ALA A 128 17.56 -14.75 16.07
C ALA A 128 17.14 -13.43 16.74
N THR A 129 17.72 -13.10 17.90
CA THR A 129 17.51 -11.81 18.57
C THR A 129 17.94 -10.65 17.67
N GLY A 130 19.11 -10.77 17.03
CA GLY A 130 19.58 -9.81 16.04
C GLY A 130 18.64 -9.65 14.85
N VAL A 131 18.15 -10.75 14.28
CA VAL A 131 17.19 -10.74 13.15
C VAL A 131 15.91 -9.99 13.54
N VAL A 132 15.30 -10.33 14.68
CA VAL A 132 14.05 -9.68 15.13
C VAL A 132 14.29 -8.19 15.43
N SER A 133 15.42 -7.83 16.04
CA SER A 133 15.79 -6.41 16.22
C SER A 133 15.99 -5.68 14.89
N GLY A 134 16.55 -6.33 13.88
CA GLY A 134 16.66 -5.80 12.52
C GLY A 134 15.30 -5.58 11.87
N LEU A 135 14.38 -6.54 11.97
CA LEU A 135 13.00 -6.41 11.48
C LEU A 135 12.24 -5.28 12.18
N ILE A 136 12.43 -5.10 13.49
CA ILE A 136 11.90 -3.97 14.25
C ILE A 136 12.45 -2.65 13.71
N ALA A 137 13.75 -2.55 13.46
CA ALA A 137 14.37 -1.34 12.93
C ALA A 137 13.83 -1.01 11.52
N ILE A 138 13.73 -2.02 10.64
CA ILE A 138 13.13 -1.86 9.30
C ILE A 138 11.69 -1.37 9.44
N HIS A 139 10.89 -1.98 10.31
CA HIS A 139 9.49 -1.57 10.53
C HIS A 139 9.38 -0.13 11.01
N PHE A 140 10.15 0.31 12.01
CA PHE A 140 10.07 1.70 12.48
C PHE A 140 10.52 2.70 11.43
N VAL A 141 11.53 2.38 10.62
CA VAL A 141 11.92 3.22 9.49
C VAL A 141 10.76 3.31 8.49
N MET A 142 10.17 2.18 8.11
CA MET A 142 8.99 2.18 7.23
C MET A 142 7.79 2.90 7.85
N ASP A 143 7.59 2.83 9.16
CA ASP A 143 6.47 3.48 9.84
C ASP A 143 6.57 5.01 9.78
N ILE A 144 7.78 5.54 9.99
CA ILE A 144 8.05 6.99 9.90
C ILE A 144 7.82 7.50 8.46
N PHE A 145 8.30 6.75 7.47
CA PHE A 145 8.34 7.20 6.08
C PHE A 145 7.13 6.77 5.23
N TYR A 146 6.39 5.72 5.63
CA TYR A 146 5.40 5.08 4.77
C TYR A 146 4.14 4.60 5.53
N LEU A 147 4.27 3.84 6.62
CA LEU A 147 3.12 3.17 7.26
C LEU A 147 2.30 4.08 8.19
N LYS A 148 2.87 5.19 8.68
CA LYS A 148 2.20 6.23 9.50
C LYS A 148 1.42 5.70 10.70
N GLY A 149 1.89 4.63 11.31
CA GLY A 149 1.24 3.99 12.44
C GLY A 149 0.03 3.13 12.06
N ALA A 150 -0.16 2.80 10.78
CA ALA A 150 -1.24 1.92 10.33
C ALA A 150 -1.26 0.56 11.05
N PHE A 151 -0.08 0.06 11.39
CA PHE A 151 0.14 -1.34 11.69
C PHE A 151 0.59 -1.55 13.14
N LEU A 152 -0.37 -1.72 14.05
CA LEU A 152 -0.09 -1.97 15.47
C LEU A 152 0.33 -3.41 15.79
N MET A 153 -0.22 -4.39 15.06
CA MET A 153 -0.09 -5.81 15.41
C MET A 153 1.25 -6.41 14.99
N LEU A 154 1.83 -5.94 13.89
CA LEU A 154 3.12 -6.41 13.40
C LEU A 154 4.31 -6.03 14.34
N PRO A 155 4.47 -4.77 14.78
CA PRO A 155 5.50 -4.42 15.76
C PRO A 155 5.24 -5.10 17.11
N MET A 156 3.97 -5.32 17.48
CA MET A 156 3.62 -6.12 18.66
C MET A 156 4.10 -7.58 18.52
N LEU A 157 3.90 -8.21 17.37
CA LEU A 157 4.40 -9.58 17.10
C LEU A 157 5.93 -9.63 17.20
N TYR A 158 6.64 -8.67 16.59
CA TYR A 158 8.09 -8.61 16.69
C TYR A 158 8.57 -8.37 18.13
N ALA A 159 7.90 -7.49 18.88
CA ALA A 159 8.17 -7.26 20.29
C ALA A 159 7.93 -8.51 21.14
N TRP A 160 6.90 -9.29 20.82
CA TRP A 160 6.59 -10.55 21.50
C TRP A 160 7.67 -11.60 21.27
N LEU A 161 8.10 -11.76 20.02
CA LEU A 161 9.23 -12.62 19.67
C LEU A 161 10.52 -12.17 20.37
N LEU A 162 10.81 -10.86 20.35
CA LEU A 162 11.99 -10.29 21.00
C LEU A 162 11.98 -10.56 22.52
N LEU A 163 10.84 -10.37 23.18
CA LEU A 163 10.68 -10.63 24.61
C LEU A 163 11.04 -12.08 24.94
N TRP A 164 10.47 -13.05 24.23
CA TRP A 164 10.75 -14.47 24.47
C TRP A 164 12.19 -14.85 24.15
N LEU A 165 12.78 -14.31 23.08
CA LEU A 165 14.19 -14.52 22.75
C LEU A 165 15.11 -13.99 23.87
N LEU A 166 14.86 -12.78 24.38
CA LEU A 166 15.64 -12.20 25.47
C LEU A 166 15.51 -13.00 26.78
N LEU A 167 14.32 -13.51 27.09
CA LEU A 167 14.10 -14.37 28.26
C LEU A 167 14.80 -15.73 28.10
N MET A 168 14.84 -16.30 26.89
CA MET A 168 15.57 -17.54 26.64
C MET A 168 17.09 -17.35 26.72
N VAL A 169 17.63 -16.23 26.24
CA VAL A 169 19.07 -15.92 26.28
C VAL A 169 19.54 -15.58 27.70
N GLY A 170 18.84 -14.67 28.38
CA GLY A 170 19.30 -14.06 29.64
C GLY A 170 18.54 -14.51 30.89
N GLY A 171 17.45 -15.25 30.75
CA GLY A 171 16.56 -15.59 31.86
C GLY A 171 15.70 -14.40 32.31
N MET A 172 15.17 -14.49 33.54
CA MET A 172 14.36 -13.41 34.12
C MET A 172 15.19 -12.13 34.34
N PRO A 173 14.67 -10.95 33.99
CA PRO A 173 15.40 -9.69 34.12
C PRO A 173 15.70 -9.39 35.61
N ARG A 174 16.97 -9.31 35.98
CA ARG A 174 17.42 -9.02 37.35
C ARG A 174 18.68 -8.17 37.35
N LEU A 175 18.74 -7.14 38.18
CA LEU A 175 19.93 -6.30 38.35
C LEU A 175 21.07 -7.04 39.06
N ARG A 176 20.73 -7.95 39.99
CA ARG A 176 21.66 -8.76 40.78
C ARG A 176 21.10 -10.16 40.98
N THR A 177 21.97 -11.18 40.98
CA THR A 177 21.65 -12.58 41.31
C THR A 177 21.72 -12.83 42.82
N SER A 178 22.59 -12.09 43.53
CA SER A 178 22.73 -12.11 44.98
C SER A 178 23.03 -10.71 45.51
N ALA A 179 22.82 -10.47 46.80
CA ALA A 179 23.08 -9.16 47.42
C ALA A 179 24.56 -8.73 47.38
N LEU A 180 25.47 -9.70 47.13
CA LEU A 180 26.93 -9.52 47.14
C LEU A 180 27.52 -9.26 45.74
N GLU A 181 26.77 -9.50 44.66
CA GLU A 181 27.23 -9.24 43.30
C GLU A 181 26.94 -7.81 42.85
N GLY A 182 27.94 -7.17 42.22
CA GLY A 182 27.77 -5.89 41.54
C GLY A 182 26.91 -5.99 40.27
N THR A 183 26.37 -4.86 39.82
CA THR A 183 25.68 -4.72 38.53
C THR A 183 26.67 -4.76 37.37
N THR A 184 26.43 -5.62 36.38
CA THR A 184 27.22 -5.67 35.14
C THR A 184 26.50 -4.93 33.99
N PRO A 185 27.22 -4.29 33.06
CA PRO A 185 26.60 -3.60 31.92
C PRO A 185 25.70 -4.53 31.07
N ALA A 186 26.10 -5.80 30.89
CA ALA A 186 25.30 -6.77 30.16
C ALA A 186 23.93 -7.06 30.80
N ARG A 187 23.83 -7.07 32.14
CA ARG A 187 22.55 -7.23 32.85
C ARG A 187 21.68 -5.99 32.72
N VAL A 188 22.28 -4.80 32.72
CA VAL A 188 21.55 -3.55 32.48
C VAL A 188 20.98 -3.52 31.05
N ILE A 189 21.79 -3.89 30.04
CA ILE A 189 21.34 -3.97 28.64
C ILE A 189 20.22 -5.00 28.47
N HIS A 190 20.34 -6.18 29.09
CA HIS A 190 19.31 -7.21 29.05
C HIS A 190 17.99 -6.73 29.67
N LEU A 191 18.07 -6.09 30.85
CA LEU A 191 16.90 -5.52 31.52
C LEU A 191 16.23 -4.43 30.68
N ILE A 192 17.01 -3.52 30.09
CA ILE A 192 16.50 -2.49 29.17
C ILE A 192 15.86 -3.15 27.96
N GLY A 193 16.49 -4.15 27.35
CA GLY A 193 15.94 -4.86 26.20
C GLY A 193 14.61 -5.53 26.50
N VAL A 194 14.49 -6.22 27.64
CA VAL A 194 13.22 -6.84 28.08
C VAL A 194 12.16 -5.78 28.34
N PHE A 195 12.52 -4.65 28.96
CA PHE A 195 11.61 -3.53 29.19
C PHE A 195 11.12 -2.93 27.87
N VAL A 196 12.02 -2.66 26.91
CA VAL A 196 11.67 -2.12 25.59
C VAL A 196 10.76 -3.10 24.84
N ALA A 197 11.09 -4.39 24.83
CA ALA A 197 10.24 -5.41 24.21
C ALA A 197 8.84 -5.44 24.85
N ALA A 198 8.75 -5.40 26.19
CA ALA A 198 7.46 -5.35 26.87
C ALA A 198 6.69 -4.05 26.59
N TRP A 199 7.38 -2.91 26.53
CA TRP A 199 6.76 -1.61 26.27
C TRP A 199 6.19 -1.53 24.85
N MET A 200 6.90 -2.06 23.85
CA MET A 200 6.44 -2.12 22.46
C MET A 200 5.19 -2.98 22.26
N LEU A 201 4.85 -3.87 23.20
CA LEU A 201 3.59 -4.62 23.14
C LEU A 201 2.37 -3.75 23.45
N MET A 202 2.55 -2.74 24.31
CA MET A 202 1.45 -2.01 24.93
C MET A 202 0.46 -1.37 23.94
N PRO A 203 0.90 -0.73 22.83
CA PRO A 203 -0.02 -0.13 21.87
C PRO A 203 -0.98 -1.13 21.20
N GLY A 204 -0.55 -2.38 21.00
CA GLY A 204 -1.36 -3.41 20.36
C GLY A 204 -2.25 -4.21 21.33
N VAL A 205 -2.03 -4.11 22.64
CA VAL A 205 -2.80 -4.89 23.63
C VAL A 205 -4.31 -4.58 23.56
N PRO A 206 -4.78 -3.31 23.56
CA PRO A 206 -6.21 -3.02 23.47
C PRO A 206 -6.86 -3.60 22.21
N ALA A 207 -6.16 -3.59 21.08
CA ALA A 207 -6.60 -4.20 19.83
C ALA A 207 -6.70 -5.72 19.95
N LEU A 208 -5.67 -6.38 20.49
CA LEU A 208 -5.63 -7.83 20.63
C LEU A 208 -6.72 -8.39 21.56
N VAL A 209 -7.03 -7.67 22.65
CA VAL A 209 -8.05 -8.12 23.63
C VAL A 209 -9.48 -7.66 23.28
N GLY A 210 -9.65 -6.89 22.20
CA GLY A 210 -10.96 -6.41 21.74
C GLY A 210 -11.53 -5.24 22.56
N PHE A 211 -10.68 -4.44 23.20
CA PHE A 211 -11.09 -3.21 23.90
C PHE A 211 -10.91 -1.94 23.07
N ALA A 212 -10.09 -1.99 22.01
CA ALA A 212 -9.99 -0.87 21.08
C ALA A 212 -11.34 -0.69 20.33
N PRO A 213 -11.87 0.55 20.24
CA PRO A 213 -13.08 0.81 19.47
C PRO A 213 -12.93 0.37 18.02
N SER A 214 -13.92 -0.30 17.46
CA SER A 214 -13.90 -0.69 16.04
C SER A 214 -14.40 0.45 15.16
N PRO A 215 -13.90 0.59 13.93
CA PRO A 215 -14.40 1.59 13.00
C PRO A 215 -15.87 1.34 12.66
N PRO A 216 -16.59 2.35 12.14
CA PRO A 216 -17.95 2.16 11.65
C PRO A 216 -17.97 1.10 10.55
N ASP A 217 -19.03 0.30 10.52
CA ASP A 217 -19.30 -0.55 9.37
C ASP A 217 -19.58 0.29 8.12
N ALA A 218 -19.42 -0.31 6.94
CA ALA A 218 -19.89 0.29 5.70
C ALA A 218 -21.38 0.68 5.82
N PRO A 219 -21.81 1.77 5.19
CA PRO A 219 -23.23 2.09 5.09
C PRO A 219 -24.05 0.87 4.66
N ALA A 220 -25.10 0.53 5.42
CA ALA A 220 -25.91 -0.65 5.10
C ALA A 220 -26.86 -0.41 3.91
N ILE A 221 -27.25 0.84 3.67
CA ILE A 221 -28.19 1.27 2.63
C ILE A 221 -27.71 2.60 2.06
N GLY A 222 -27.95 2.82 0.77
CA GLY A 222 -27.64 4.08 0.09
C GLY A 222 -26.21 4.11 -0.44
N TYR A 223 -25.63 5.29 -0.51
CA TYR A 223 -24.27 5.47 -1.01
C TYR A 223 -23.25 4.88 -0.04
N GLY A 224 -22.20 4.24 -0.57
CA GLY A 224 -21.17 3.52 0.16
C GLY A 224 -21.58 2.13 0.65
N SER A 225 -22.82 1.72 0.40
CA SER A 225 -23.23 0.34 0.62
C SER A 225 -22.74 -0.55 -0.52
N ASN A 226 -22.92 -1.87 -0.40
CA ASN A 226 -22.50 -2.80 -1.45
C ASN A 226 -23.02 -2.37 -2.84
N PRO A 227 -22.21 -2.50 -3.90
CA PRO A 227 -22.62 -2.15 -5.25
C PRO A 227 -23.97 -2.75 -5.65
N GLY A 228 -24.81 -1.94 -6.27
CA GLY A 228 -26.17 -2.31 -6.67
C GLY A 228 -26.97 -1.10 -7.15
N PRO A 229 -28.17 -1.33 -7.72
CA PRO A 229 -28.94 -2.57 -7.64
C PRO A 229 -28.71 -3.58 -8.77
N TYR A 230 -27.94 -3.25 -9.80
CA TYR A 230 -27.73 -4.13 -10.95
C TYR A 230 -26.51 -5.01 -10.76
N GLU A 231 -26.62 -6.29 -11.16
CA GLU A 231 -25.44 -7.10 -11.44
C GLU A 231 -24.72 -6.56 -12.67
N THR A 232 -23.47 -6.96 -12.88
CA THR A 232 -22.62 -6.46 -13.97
C THR A 232 -22.03 -7.60 -14.78
N ILE A 233 -21.75 -7.31 -16.05
CA ILE A 233 -21.01 -8.19 -16.95
C ILE A 233 -19.82 -7.42 -17.53
N ARG A 234 -18.71 -8.11 -17.80
CA ARG A 234 -17.45 -7.50 -18.23
C ARG A 234 -16.97 -8.07 -19.56
N PHE A 235 -16.51 -7.16 -20.41
CA PHE A 235 -15.91 -7.42 -21.71
C PHE A 235 -14.49 -6.85 -21.72
N SER A 236 -13.58 -7.52 -22.43
CA SER A 236 -12.19 -7.10 -22.53
C SER A 236 -11.70 -7.30 -23.95
N GLU A 237 -11.24 -6.22 -24.58
CA GLU A 237 -10.69 -6.25 -25.93
C GLU A 237 -9.30 -5.57 -25.96
N PRO A 238 -8.26 -6.25 -26.47
CA PRO A 238 -6.95 -5.65 -26.64
C PRO A 238 -6.98 -4.64 -27.79
N TYR A 239 -6.24 -3.54 -27.64
CA TYR A 239 -6.04 -2.57 -28.71
C TYR A 239 -4.63 -2.63 -29.29
N ASP A 240 -4.48 -2.18 -30.53
CA ASP A 240 -3.18 -2.14 -31.20
C ASP A 240 -2.30 -1.02 -30.60
N MET A 241 -1.34 -1.41 -29.76
CA MET A 241 -0.38 -0.47 -29.18
C MET A 241 0.45 0.21 -30.28
N PRO A 242 0.59 1.56 -30.26
CA PRO A 242 1.48 2.28 -31.18
C PRO A 242 2.92 1.73 -31.14
N VAL A 243 3.52 1.58 -32.31
CA VAL A 243 4.83 0.92 -32.47
C VAL A 243 5.94 1.63 -31.70
N ASP A 244 5.91 2.95 -31.67
CA ASP A 244 6.87 3.79 -30.95
C ASP A 244 6.70 3.68 -29.43
N VAL A 245 5.48 3.55 -28.91
CA VAL A 245 5.21 3.30 -27.50
C VAL A 245 5.63 1.88 -27.11
N ALA A 246 5.22 0.87 -27.89
CA ALA A 246 5.57 -0.53 -27.65
C ALA A 246 7.09 -0.76 -27.65
N ALA A 247 7.84 -0.01 -28.46
CA ALA A 247 9.30 -0.12 -28.55
C ALA A 247 10.05 0.34 -27.29
N ILE A 248 9.39 1.12 -26.41
CA ILE A 248 10.02 1.70 -25.20
C ILE A 248 9.34 1.24 -23.90
N GLN A 249 8.48 0.23 -23.98
CA GLN A 249 7.84 -0.37 -22.82
C GLN A 249 8.90 -0.98 -21.89
N GLY A 250 8.78 -0.71 -20.60
CA GLY A 250 9.67 -1.23 -19.57
C GLY A 250 9.29 -2.62 -19.08
N ASP A 251 10.26 -3.27 -18.43
CA ASP A 251 10.14 -4.67 -17.99
C ASP A 251 9.11 -4.89 -16.86
N ARG A 252 8.54 -3.84 -16.25
CA ARG A 252 7.54 -4.02 -15.18
C ARG A 252 6.16 -4.45 -15.70
N GLU A 253 5.90 -4.21 -16.97
CA GLU A 253 4.59 -4.44 -17.60
C GLU A 253 4.74 -5.27 -18.88
N ASP A 254 5.86 -5.97 -19.09
CA ASP A 254 6.16 -6.70 -20.34
C ASP A 254 5.25 -7.92 -20.59
N ASP A 255 4.60 -8.41 -19.55
CA ASP A 255 3.60 -9.47 -19.56
C ASP A 255 2.16 -8.96 -19.70
N VAL A 256 1.94 -7.66 -19.71
CA VAL A 256 0.61 -7.03 -19.79
C VAL A 256 0.15 -6.92 -21.24
N VAL A 257 -1.01 -7.50 -21.53
CA VAL A 257 -1.75 -7.25 -22.78
C VAL A 257 -2.69 -6.08 -22.57
N PHE A 258 -2.25 -4.88 -22.95
CA PHE A 258 -3.05 -3.65 -22.79
C PHE A 258 -4.37 -3.73 -23.53
N SER A 259 -5.45 -3.56 -22.76
CA SER A 259 -6.82 -3.75 -23.22
C SER A 259 -7.73 -2.65 -22.72
N VAL A 260 -8.87 -2.50 -23.37
CA VAL A 260 -10.01 -1.74 -22.84
C VAL A 260 -10.96 -2.73 -22.18
N HIS A 261 -11.25 -2.52 -20.90
CA HIS A 261 -12.19 -3.35 -20.15
C HIS A 261 -13.48 -2.59 -19.93
N VAL A 262 -14.58 -3.08 -20.49
CA VAL A 262 -15.91 -2.45 -20.38
C VAL A 262 -16.79 -3.30 -19.49
N THR A 263 -17.32 -2.69 -18.43
CA THR A 263 -18.29 -3.31 -17.54
C THR A 263 -19.66 -2.66 -17.78
N LEU A 264 -20.67 -3.50 -18.07
CA LEU A 264 -22.04 -3.09 -18.35
C LEU A 264 -23.00 -3.60 -17.26
N PRO A 265 -24.04 -2.82 -16.92
CA PRO A 265 -25.07 -3.26 -16.00
C PRO A 265 -26.02 -4.25 -16.67
N LEU A 266 -26.41 -5.30 -15.95
CA LEU A 266 -27.46 -6.22 -16.34
C LEU A 266 -28.83 -5.61 -16.03
N LEU A 267 -29.38 -4.88 -17.00
CA LEU A 267 -30.69 -4.25 -16.91
C LEU A 267 -31.81 -5.23 -17.28
N PRO A 268 -32.91 -5.30 -16.50
CA PRO A 268 -34.06 -6.14 -16.86
C PRO A 268 -34.64 -5.78 -18.24
N ASP A 269 -35.12 -6.77 -19.01
CA ASP A 269 -35.69 -6.54 -20.35
C ASP A 269 -36.84 -5.52 -20.36
N GLU A 270 -37.68 -5.53 -19.32
CA GLU A 270 -38.81 -4.61 -19.15
C GLU A 270 -38.39 -3.20 -18.64
N SER A 271 -37.09 -2.97 -18.43
CA SER A 271 -36.60 -1.69 -17.91
C SER A 271 -36.87 -0.55 -18.89
N PRO A 272 -37.44 0.59 -18.44
CA PRO A 272 -37.70 1.75 -19.29
C PRO A 272 -36.42 2.50 -19.70
N ILE A 273 -35.24 2.05 -19.25
CA ILE A 273 -33.94 2.65 -19.54
C ILE A 273 -33.61 2.44 -21.02
N GLN A 274 -33.43 3.54 -21.75
CA GLN A 274 -33.04 3.56 -23.16
C GLN A 274 -31.56 3.91 -23.36
N THR A 275 -31.04 4.80 -22.52
CA THR A 275 -29.67 5.30 -22.57
C THR A 275 -28.93 4.97 -21.28
N ILE A 276 -27.63 4.67 -21.42
CA ILE A 276 -26.73 4.31 -20.33
C ILE A 276 -25.56 5.32 -20.35
N PRO A 277 -25.26 6.04 -19.26
CA PRO A 277 -24.10 6.94 -19.22
C PRO A 277 -22.78 6.19 -19.38
N LEU A 278 -21.74 6.90 -19.82
CA LEU A 278 -20.38 6.35 -19.93
C LEU A 278 -19.51 6.83 -18.77
N GLY A 279 -18.74 5.93 -18.18
CA GLY A 279 -17.62 6.22 -17.28
C GLY A 279 -16.29 5.79 -17.90
N ILE A 280 -15.26 6.62 -17.80
CA ILE A 280 -13.89 6.30 -18.22
C ILE A 280 -12.98 6.43 -17.00
N LEU A 281 -12.35 5.32 -16.64
CA LEU A 281 -11.43 5.20 -15.51
C LEU A 281 -10.01 4.93 -16.00
N LEU A 282 -9.05 5.66 -15.44
CA LEU A 282 -7.61 5.44 -15.65
C LEU A 282 -6.93 4.96 -14.38
N HIS A 283 -6.04 3.98 -14.54
CA HIS A 283 -5.24 3.41 -13.45
C HIS A 283 -4.01 4.25 -13.09
N GLY A 284 -3.42 3.98 -11.93
CA GLY A 284 -2.18 4.60 -11.48
C GLY A 284 -0.91 3.96 -12.08
N PHE A 285 0.25 4.51 -11.74
CA PHE A 285 1.54 3.99 -12.19
C PHE A 285 1.83 2.60 -11.58
N GLY A 286 2.25 1.65 -12.43
CA GLY A 286 2.68 0.31 -12.04
C GLY A 286 1.57 -0.63 -11.57
N TYR A 287 0.30 -0.24 -11.75
CA TYR A 287 -0.87 -1.06 -11.40
C TYR A 287 -1.92 -1.02 -12.53
N PRO A 288 -1.62 -1.53 -13.74
CA PRO A 288 -2.62 -1.63 -14.80
C PRO A 288 -3.72 -2.66 -14.51
N ASP A 289 -3.55 -3.49 -13.48
CA ASP A 289 -4.43 -4.62 -13.16
C ASP A 289 -5.88 -4.20 -12.91
N LEU A 290 -6.78 -4.83 -13.67
CA LEU A 290 -8.23 -4.66 -13.54
C LEU A 290 -8.74 -4.99 -12.12
N ASP A 291 -8.15 -5.99 -11.47
CA ASP A 291 -8.52 -6.41 -10.12
C ASP A 291 -8.26 -5.31 -9.08
N ALA A 292 -7.30 -4.42 -9.33
CA ALA A 292 -7.00 -3.30 -8.44
C ALA A 292 -8.09 -2.22 -8.40
N TYR A 293 -8.97 -2.20 -9.41
CA TYR A 293 -10.01 -1.17 -9.60
C TYR A 293 -11.43 -1.74 -9.66
N THR A 294 -11.60 -3.05 -9.48
CA THR A 294 -12.90 -3.71 -9.68
C THR A 294 -14.00 -3.12 -8.80
N TYR A 295 -13.73 -2.74 -7.55
CA TYR A 295 -14.78 -2.18 -6.69
C TYR A 295 -15.21 -0.78 -7.14
N TRP A 296 -14.27 0.06 -7.59
CA TRP A 296 -14.62 1.35 -8.18
C TRP A 296 -15.53 1.16 -9.41
N ILE A 297 -15.14 0.24 -10.30
CA ILE A 297 -15.90 -0.10 -11.49
C ILE A 297 -17.29 -0.61 -11.12
N ASP A 298 -17.41 -1.46 -10.11
CA ASP A 298 -18.68 -2.02 -9.66
C ASP A 298 -19.58 -0.94 -9.02
N HIS A 299 -19.04 -0.05 -8.19
CA HIS A 299 -19.79 1.07 -7.60
C HIS A 299 -20.38 2.01 -8.66
N LEU A 300 -19.67 2.24 -9.76
CA LEU A 300 -20.19 3.01 -10.89
C LEU A 300 -21.19 2.18 -11.73
N SER A 301 -20.78 0.97 -12.15
CA SER A 301 -21.52 0.20 -13.15
C SER A 301 -22.82 -0.38 -12.58
N ALA A 302 -22.81 -0.87 -11.35
CA ALA A 302 -23.99 -1.42 -10.68
C ALA A 302 -25.10 -0.39 -10.45
N LYS A 303 -24.80 0.92 -10.56
CA LYS A 303 -25.80 2.02 -10.56
C LYS A 303 -26.48 2.23 -11.91
N GLY A 304 -26.02 1.53 -12.94
CA GLY A 304 -26.58 1.59 -14.29
C GLY A 304 -25.73 2.43 -15.24
N MET A 305 -24.41 2.43 -15.08
CA MET A 305 -23.44 3.06 -15.99
C MET A 305 -22.64 2.01 -16.76
N ALA A 306 -22.30 2.32 -18.00
CA ALA A 306 -21.25 1.61 -18.73
C ALA A 306 -19.91 2.17 -18.28
N VAL A 307 -18.99 1.34 -17.80
CA VAL A 307 -17.71 1.80 -17.23
C VAL A 307 -16.56 1.15 -17.97
N ALA A 308 -15.70 1.96 -18.56
CA ALA A 308 -14.49 1.55 -19.24
C ALA A 308 -13.27 1.82 -18.35
N LEU A 309 -12.53 0.77 -17.98
CA LEU A 309 -11.15 0.89 -17.53
C LEU A 309 -10.25 0.88 -18.76
N VAL A 310 -9.60 2.01 -19.02
CA VAL A 310 -8.67 2.17 -20.14
C VAL A 310 -7.26 1.91 -19.64
N GLN A 311 -6.65 0.80 -20.05
CA GLN A 311 -5.26 0.50 -19.72
C GLN A 311 -4.29 1.21 -20.66
N TYR A 312 -3.19 1.69 -20.10
CA TYR A 312 -2.09 2.28 -20.86
C TYR A 312 -0.75 1.94 -20.19
N PRO A 313 0.36 1.87 -20.94
CA PRO A 313 1.66 1.54 -20.38
C PRO A 313 2.15 2.69 -19.52
N SER A 314 2.42 2.39 -18.26
CA SER A 314 2.90 3.36 -17.30
C SER A 314 4.42 3.25 -17.10
N ASP A 315 5.03 2.06 -17.18
CA ASP A 315 6.49 1.90 -17.20
C ASP A 315 7.00 2.11 -18.64
N LEU A 316 7.31 3.36 -19.00
CA LEU A 316 7.91 3.71 -20.28
C LEU A 316 9.34 4.25 -20.07
N ARG A 317 10.24 3.80 -20.94
CA ARG A 317 11.69 4.03 -20.88
C ARG A 317 12.21 4.74 -22.14
N PRO A 318 11.72 5.96 -22.47
CA PRO A 318 12.19 6.70 -23.64
C PRO A 318 13.68 7.07 -23.51
N ALA A 319 14.36 7.27 -24.63
CA ALA A 319 15.79 7.60 -24.61
C ALA A 319 16.10 8.79 -23.68
N GLY A 320 17.01 8.59 -22.72
CA GLY A 320 17.42 9.60 -21.74
C GLY A 320 16.64 9.60 -20.42
N TYR A 321 15.62 8.73 -20.25
CA TYR A 321 14.79 8.71 -19.05
C TYR A 321 15.57 8.52 -17.73
N GLU A 322 16.63 7.71 -17.71
CA GLU A 322 17.41 7.44 -16.49
C GLU A 322 18.13 8.68 -15.94
N SER A 323 18.48 9.61 -16.83
CA SER A 323 19.21 10.84 -16.50
C SER A 323 18.31 12.07 -16.46
N PHE A 324 17.01 11.91 -16.76
CA PHE A 324 16.09 13.02 -16.84
C PHE A 324 15.52 13.32 -15.45
N GLU A 325 15.78 14.53 -14.96
CA GLU A 325 15.15 15.05 -13.76
C GLU A 325 13.95 15.90 -14.19
N ALA A 326 12.74 15.42 -13.91
CA ALA A 326 11.53 16.16 -14.23
C ALA A 326 11.42 17.42 -13.38
N VAL A 327 10.84 18.46 -13.98
CA VAL A 327 10.56 19.74 -13.35
C VAL A 327 9.07 19.80 -13.06
N ASP A 328 8.73 19.76 -11.77
CA ASP A 328 7.37 19.97 -11.29
C ASP A 328 7.11 21.47 -11.07
N VAL A 329 6.07 22.01 -11.72
CA VAL A 329 5.62 23.40 -11.55
C VAL A 329 4.09 23.43 -11.55
N ASN A 330 3.49 24.01 -10.51
CA ASN A 330 2.04 24.25 -10.43
C ASN A 330 1.18 23.00 -10.74
N GLY A 331 1.55 21.85 -10.17
CA GLY A 331 0.86 20.58 -10.39
C GLY A 331 1.03 20.00 -11.80
N THR A 332 2.01 20.49 -12.55
CA THR A 332 2.40 19.99 -13.88
C THR A 332 3.82 19.45 -13.86
N SER A 333 4.15 18.53 -14.76
CA SER A 333 5.48 17.94 -14.90
C SER A 333 5.86 17.73 -16.36
N ASP A 334 7.15 17.78 -16.67
CA ASP A 334 7.69 17.63 -18.03
C ASP A 334 8.30 16.24 -18.31
N PHE A 335 7.87 15.19 -17.58
CA PHE A 335 8.32 13.83 -17.82
C PHE A 335 8.26 13.43 -19.30
N LEU A 336 9.37 12.88 -19.82
CA LEU A 336 9.49 12.43 -21.20
C LEU A 336 8.42 11.40 -21.60
N GLN A 337 7.89 10.66 -20.63
CA GLN A 337 6.87 9.63 -20.82
C GLN A 337 5.49 10.21 -21.17
N HIS A 338 5.21 11.49 -20.86
CA HIS A 338 3.88 12.08 -21.05
C HIS A 338 3.36 11.93 -22.48
N ALA A 339 4.18 12.27 -23.49
CA ALA A 339 3.77 12.22 -24.89
C ALA A 339 3.44 10.80 -25.38
N TYR A 340 4.16 9.80 -24.90
CA TYR A 340 3.92 8.40 -25.26
C TYR A 340 2.67 7.83 -24.59
N ARG A 341 2.45 8.19 -23.31
CA ARG A 341 1.25 7.83 -22.56
C ARG A 341 0.01 8.50 -23.17
N ASP A 342 0.10 9.77 -23.58
CA ASP A 342 -0.95 10.46 -24.35
C ASP A 342 -1.32 9.70 -25.62
N THR A 343 -0.32 9.32 -26.42
CA THR A 343 -0.53 8.56 -27.66
C THR A 343 -1.26 7.23 -27.39
N ALA A 344 -0.83 6.47 -26.38
CA ALA A 344 -1.47 5.20 -26.03
C ALA A 344 -2.91 5.38 -25.52
N ILE A 345 -3.15 6.36 -24.64
CA ILE A 345 -4.48 6.64 -24.08
C ILE A 345 -5.45 7.03 -25.19
N ARG A 346 -5.05 7.90 -26.14
CA ARG A 346 -5.91 8.29 -27.26
C ARG A 346 -6.27 7.12 -28.16
N VAL A 347 -5.31 6.23 -28.45
CA VAL A 347 -5.60 5.01 -29.23
C VAL A 347 -6.59 4.11 -28.49
N ALA A 348 -6.42 3.94 -27.18
CA ALA A 348 -7.34 3.15 -26.37
C ALA A 348 -8.75 3.78 -26.28
N ILE A 349 -8.87 5.11 -26.19
CA ILE A 349 -10.17 5.81 -26.24
C ILE A 349 -10.85 5.64 -27.61
N ASN A 350 -10.08 5.73 -28.71
CA ASN A 350 -10.63 5.47 -30.04
C ASN A 350 -11.08 4.00 -30.19
N HIS A 351 -10.36 3.06 -29.59
CA HIS A 351 -10.78 1.66 -29.54
C HIS A 351 -12.06 1.49 -28.72
N LEU A 352 -12.17 2.15 -27.55
CA LEU A 352 -13.40 2.18 -26.75
C LEU A 352 -14.61 2.67 -27.54
N GLU A 353 -14.45 3.74 -28.32
CA GLU A 353 -15.51 4.26 -29.20
C GLU A 353 -15.98 3.17 -30.17
N THR A 354 -15.06 2.44 -30.81
CA THR A 354 -15.43 1.34 -31.72
C THR A 354 -16.09 0.17 -30.99
N MET A 355 -15.67 -0.12 -29.76
CA MET A 355 -16.12 -1.26 -28.96
C MET A 355 -17.55 -1.09 -28.44
N ILE A 356 -17.96 0.12 -28.02
CA ILE A 356 -19.23 0.30 -27.28
C ILE A 356 -20.20 1.29 -27.95
N ILE A 357 -19.70 2.24 -28.75
CA ILE A 357 -20.50 3.29 -29.38
C ILE A 357 -20.70 2.99 -30.87
N GLY A 358 -19.70 2.37 -31.51
CA GLY A 358 -19.70 2.05 -32.94
C GLY A 358 -20.72 1.00 -33.36
N GLU A 359 -20.91 0.84 -34.67
CA GLU A 359 -21.86 -0.11 -35.27
C GLU A 359 -21.39 -1.58 -35.25
N ASN A 360 -20.12 -1.83 -34.92
CA ASN A 360 -19.47 -3.15 -34.98
C ASN A 360 -19.19 -3.73 -33.58
N ARG A 361 -20.18 -3.68 -32.68
CA ARG A 361 -20.02 -4.28 -31.35
C ARG A 361 -20.03 -5.80 -31.42
N SER A 362 -19.42 -6.44 -30.43
CA SER A 362 -19.50 -7.89 -30.30
C SER A 362 -20.95 -8.33 -30.06
N GLN A 363 -21.32 -9.53 -30.54
CA GLN A 363 -22.69 -10.05 -30.39
C GLN A 363 -23.09 -10.14 -28.92
N GLU A 364 -22.16 -10.47 -28.02
CA GLU A 364 -22.42 -10.57 -26.58
C GLU A 364 -22.74 -9.21 -25.95
N MET A 365 -22.09 -8.13 -26.40
CA MET A 365 -22.47 -6.76 -26.00
C MET A 365 -23.83 -6.35 -26.55
N GLU A 366 -24.14 -6.68 -27.81
CA GLU A 366 -25.46 -6.41 -28.39
C GLU A 366 -26.57 -7.16 -27.65
N ASP A 367 -26.33 -8.43 -27.30
CA ASP A 367 -27.27 -9.24 -26.54
C ASP A 367 -27.49 -8.65 -25.13
N ASN A 368 -26.46 -8.09 -24.50
CA ASN A 368 -26.55 -7.44 -23.20
C ASN A 368 -27.28 -6.08 -23.23
N LEU A 369 -26.94 -5.22 -24.19
CA LEU A 369 -27.54 -3.90 -24.34
C LEU A 369 -28.98 -4.00 -24.86
N GLY A 370 -29.27 -4.97 -25.71
CA GLY A 370 -30.55 -5.10 -26.40
C GLY A 370 -30.85 -3.85 -27.23
N ASN A 371 -32.00 -3.21 -26.99
CA ASN A 371 -32.39 -1.98 -27.69
C ASN A 371 -31.79 -0.69 -27.08
N ARG A 372 -30.85 -0.81 -26.15
CA ARG A 372 -30.28 0.32 -25.39
C ARG A 372 -29.00 0.80 -26.04
N THR A 373 -28.69 2.07 -25.82
CA THR A 373 -27.44 2.67 -26.31
C THR A 373 -26.65 3.26 -25.16
N VAL A 374 -25.32 3.18 -25.26
CA VAL A 374 -24.46 3.97 -24.37
C VAL A 374 -24.43 5.40 -24.89
N ASP A 375 -24.73 6.36 -24.01
CA ASP A 375 -24.80 7.78 -24.29
C ASP A 375 -23.59 8.49 -23.65
N PRO A 376 -22.57 8.83 -24.44
CA PRO A 376 -21.37 9.47 -23.92
C PRO A 376 -21.57 10.95 -23.58
N THR A 377 -22.75 11.55 -23.86
CA THR A 377 -23.01 12.95 -23.49
C THR A 377 -23.23 13.14 -21.99
N SER A 378 -23.57 12.06 -21.28
CA SER A 378 -23.53 11.96 -19.82
C SER A 378 -22.29 11.17 -19.43
N LEU A 379 -21.25 11.87 -18.97
CA LEU A 379 -19.90 11.32 -18.86
C LEU A 379 -19.35 11.42 -17.44
N TRP A 380 -18.79 10.32 -16.95
CA TRP A 380 -17.88 10.29 -15.81
C TRP A 380 -16.46 10.10 -16.33
N VAL A 381 -15.51 10.93 -15.91
CA VAL A 381 -14.08 10.72 -16.19
C VAL A 381 -13.31 10.85 -14.90
N GLY A 382 -12.42 9.91 -14.65
CA GLY A 382 -11.60 9.95 -13.45
C GLY A 382 -10.45 8.97 -13.45
N GLY A 383 -9.67 9.03 -12.39
CA GLY A 383 -8.54 8.14 -12.21
C GLY A 383 -7.83 8.31 -10.89
N HIS A 384 -6.99 7.33 -10.59
CA HIS A 384 -6.16 7.27 -9.39
C HIS A 384 -4.72 7.66 -9.72
N SER A 385 -4.07 8.47 -8.87
CA SER A 385 -2.63 8.72 -9.00
C SER A 385 -2.28 9.31 -10.39
N LEU A 386 -1.40 8.66 -11.14
CA LEU A 386 -1.08 9.01 -12.51
C LEU A 386 -2.30 9.01 -13.44
N GLY A 387 -3.28 8.14 -13.22
CA GLY A 387 -4.54 8.13 -13.97
C GLY A 387 -5.41 9.34 -13.68
N GLY A 388 -5.35 9.87 -12.45
CA GLY A 388 -5.98 11.15 -12.11
C GLY A 388 -5.35 12.30 -12.89
N ALA A 389 -4.02 12.30 -13.03
CA ALA A 389 -3.31 13.28 -13.85
C ALA A 389 -3.63 13.16 -15.35
N TYR A 390 -3.89 11.96 -15.87
CA TYR A 390 -4.23 11.75 -17.28
C TYR A 390 -5.72 11.77 -17.59
N THR A 391 -6.55 12.03 -16.58
CA THR A 391 -7.92 12.45 -16.82
C THR A 391 -7.97 13.71 -17.69
N PHE A 392 -6.97 14.61 -17.60
CA PHE A 392 -6.86 15.78 -18.46
C PHE A 392 -6.63 15.44 -19.94
N ILE A 393 -5.79 14.44 -20.24
CA ILE A 393 -5.62 13.90 -21.60
C ILE A 393 -6.94 13.31 -22.10
N THR A 394 -7.63 12.56 -21.23
CA THR A 394 -8.92 11.96 -21.58
C THR A 394 -9.95 13.04 -21.92
N LEU A 395 -10.04 14.09 -21.10
CA LEU A 395 -10.92 15.23 -21.34
C LEU A 395 -10.57 15.93 -22.67
N ASP A 396 -9.28 16.11 -22.97
CA ASP A 396 -8.84 16.74 -24.21
C ASP A 396 -9.25 15.94 -25.46
N GLU A 397 -9.24 14.61 -25.37
CA GLU A 397 -9.70 13.74 -26.46
C GLU A 397 -11.24 13.70 -26.60
N VAL A 398 -11.98 13.64 -25.48
CA VAL A 398 -13.41 13.30 -25.52
C VAL A 398 -14.34 14.52 -25.59
N LEU A 399 -13.95 15.68 -25.01
CA LEU A 399 -14.78 16.88 -25.06
C LEU A 399 -15.00 17.38 -26.51
N PRO A 400 -13.99 17.41 -27.42
CA PRO A 400 -14.19 17.78 -28.82
C PRO A 400 -15.11 16.82 -29.59
N LYS A 401 -15.22 15.56 -29.15
CA LYS A 401 -16.17 14.57 -29.69
C LYS A 401 -17.62 14.81 -29.22
N GLY A 402 -17.84 15.79 -28.33
CA GLY A 402 -19.14 16.09 -27.73
C GLY A 402 -19.51 15.19 -26.56
N TRP A 403 -18.57 14.39 -26.05
CA TRP A 403 -18.79 13.57 -24.85
C TRP A 403 -18.81 14.49 -23.62
N GLY A 404 -19.65 14.17 -22.65
CA GLY A 404 -19.87 15.02 -21.48
C GLY A 404 -20.56 16.36 -21.79
N SER A 405 -21.27 16.49 -22.92
CA SER A 405 -21.95 17.73 -23.31
C SER A 405 -23.30 17.98 -22.63
N HIS A 406 -23.91 16.95 -22.01
CA HIS A 406 -25.17 17.05 -21.27
C HIS A 406 -24.92 17.14 -19.76
N ALA A 407 -24.11 16.21 -19.23
CA ALA A 407 -23.67 16.19 -17.84
C ALA A 407 -22.26 15.60 -17.75
N LEU A 408 -21.45 16.14 -16.84
CA LEU A 408 -20.05 15.75 -16.69
C LEU A 408 -19.68 15.62 -15.22
N VAL A 409 -19.04 14.51 -14.86
CA VAL A 409 -18.34 14.37 -13.58
C VAL A 409 -16.85 14.18 -13.86
N VAL A 410 -16.02 14.98 -13.19
CA VAL A 410 -14.56 14.80 -13.15
C VAL A 410 -14.17 14.40 -11.74
N ALA A 411 -13.62 13.20 -11.58
CA ALA A 411 -13.27 12.62 -10.28
C ALA A 411 -11.76 12.26 -10.23
N LEU A 412 -10.98 13.12 -9.59
CA LEU A 412 -9.52 12.95 -9.49
C LEU A 412 -9.19 12.44 -8.09
N GLU A 413 -8.56 11.28 -7.97
CA GLU A 413 -8.29 10.66 -6.68
C GLU A 413 -6.78 10.52 -6.45
N SER A 414 -6.28 11.21 -5.42
CA SER A 414 -4.86 11.34 -5.11
C SER A 414 -4.01 11.61 -6.36
N PRO A 415 -4.35 12.63 -7.18
CA PRO A 415 -3.77 12.78 -8.52
C PRO A 415 -2.29 13.17 -8.47
N ALA A 416 -1.51 12.65 -9.43
CA ALA A 416 -0.12 13.06 -9.67
C ALA A 416 -0.04 14.39 -10.46
N SER A 417 1.16 14.90 -10.72
CA SER A 417 1.35 16.04 -11.64
C SER A 417 0.84 15.72 -13.05
N ARG A 418 0.08 16.64 -13.65
CA ARG A 418 -0.42 16.52 -15.03
C ARG A 418 0.68 16.85 -16.06
N PRO A 419 0.55 16.44 -17.33
CA PRO A 419 1.52 16.81 -18.36
C PRO A 419 1.71 18.33 -18.45
N MET A 420 2.95 18.77 -18.64
CA MET A 420 3.27 20.15 -18.99
C MET A 420 3.20 20.33 -20.51
N GLY A 421 2.40 21.30 -20.98
CA GLY A 421 2.41 21.78 -22.36
C GLY A 421 1.02 21.93 -22.99
N ASP A 422 0.85 23.00 -23.78
CA ASP A 422 -0.45 23.44 -24.32
C ASP A 422 -1.19 22.41 -25.19
N PHE A 423 -0.49 21.38 -25.71
CA PHE A 423 -1.06 20.36 -26.59
C PHE A 423 -1.56 19.11 -25.84
N MET A 424 -1.45 19.05 -24.52
CA MET A 424 -1.95 17.97 -23.66
C MET A 424 -2.91 18.51 -22.58
N GLU A 425 -3.46 19.70 -22.81
CA GLU A 425 -4.37 20.40 -21.89
C GLU A 425 -5.76 20.55 -22.51
N PRO A 426 -6.83 20.12 -21.83
CA PRO A 426 -8.18 20.21 -22.37
C PRO A 426 -8.68 21.67 -22.43
N ASP A 427 -9.48 21.97 -23.45
CA ASP A 427 -10.30 23.18 -23.46
C ASP A 427 -11.52 23.04 -22.53
N LEU A 428 -11.41 23.65 -21.35
CA LEU A 428 -12.44 23.64 -20.31
C LEU A 428 -13.39 24.86 -20.37
N SER A 429 -13.34 25.67 -21.44
CA SER A 429 -14.12 26.91 -21.53
C SER A 429 -15.63 26.67 -21.72
N ASN A 430 -16.03 25.50 -22.23
CA ASN A 430 -17.41 25.20 -22.62
C ASN A 430 -17.98 23.95 -21.91
N LEU A 431 -17.69 23.78 -20.62
CA LEU A 431 -18.26 22.70 -19.82
C LEU A 431 -19.78 22.88 -19.63
N PRO A 432 -20.59 21.79 -19.58
CA PRO A 432 -22.03 21.91 -19.39
C PRO A 432 -22.39 22.44 -17.99
N LEU A 433 -23.59 22.98 -17.84
CA LEU A 433 -24.09 23.47 -16.54
C LEU A 433 -24.10 22.37 -15.47
N ASN A 434 -24.37 21.13 -15.88
CA ASN A 434 -24.40 19.95 -15.02
C ASN A 434 -23.01 19.31 -14.90
N THR A 435 -21.98 20.15 -14.70
CA THR A 435 -20.62 19.67 -14.40
C THR A 435 -20.42 19.59 -12.89
N MET A 436 -19.79 18.52 -12.42
CA MET A 436 -19.31 18.36 -11.04
C MET A 436 -17.84 17.93 -11.06
N VAL A 437 -17.00 18.62 -10.31
CA VAL A 437 -15.57 18.31 -10.17
C VAL A 437 -15.27 18.05 -8.71
N GLN A 438 -14.77 16.85 -8.43
CA GLN A 438 -14.26 16.48 -7.12
C GLN A 438 -12.84 15.96 -7.25
N VAL A 439 -11.91 16.67 -6.60
CA VAL A 439 -10.52 16.28 -6.47
C VAL A 439 -10.32 15.82 -5.03
N ALA A 440 -10.08 14.54 -4.81
CA ALA A 440 -9.80 14.03 -3.48
C ALA A 440 -8.30 13.87 -3.27
N VAL A 441 -7.81 14.27 -2.11
CA VAL A 441 -6.44 14.05 -1.64
C VAL A 441 -6.48 13.34 -0.29
N THR A 442 -5.47 12.53 -0.02
CA THR A 442 -5.39 11.76 1.22
C THR A 442 -4.28 12.32 2.11
N GLU A 443 -4.56 12.51 3.41
CA GLU A 443 -3.67 13.21 4.35
C GLU A 443 -2.28 12.56 4.46
N ASP A 444 -2.23 11.22 4.45
CA ASP A 444 -1.01 10.42 4.55
C ASP A 444 -0.53 9.92 3.18
N ASP A 445 -0.85 10.64 2.09
CA ASP A 445 -0.28 10.38 0.77
C ASP A 445 1.22 10.69 0.71
N MET A 446 2.03 9.64 0.77
CA MET A 446 3.49 9.73 0.68
C MET A 446 4.03 9.49 -0.75
N SER A 447 3.16 9.27 -1.74
CA SER A 447 3.57 8.97 -3.11
C SER A 447 3.60 10.23 -3.97
N VAL A 448 2.51 11.01 -3.93
CA VAL A 448 2.36 12.25 -4.72
C VAL A 448 2.07 13.47 -3.85
N GLY A 449 1.47 13.27 -2.68
CA GLY A 449 1.05 14.36 -1.79
C GLY A 449 -0.19 15.12 -2.30
N SER A 450 -0.51 16.25 -1.67
CA SER A 450 -1.74 16.99 -1.96
C SER A 450 -1.59 18.10 -3.02
N CYS A 451 -0.39 18.63 -3.24
CA CYS A 451 -0.19 19.82 -4.05
C CYS A 451 -0.68 19.69 -5.51
N PRO A 452 -0.44 18.57 -6.24
CA PRO A 452 -0.97 18.45 -7.60
C PRO A 452 -2.50 18.60 -7.65
N GLY A 453 -3.22 17.95 -6.74
CA GLY A 453 -4.69 18.06 -6.65
C GLY A 453 -5.17 19.49 -6.39
N VAL A 454 -4.47 20.23 -5.53
CA VAL A 454 -4.78 21.64 -5.25
C VAL A 454 -4.66 22.49 -6.52
N PHE A 455 -3.63 22.29 -7.33
CA PHE A 455 -3.48 22.99 -8.62
C PHE A 455 -4.49 22.53 -9.67
N HIS A 456 -4.86 21.25 -9.69
CA HIS A 456 -5.88 20.72 -10.59
C HIS A 456 -7.25 21.33 -10.32
N GLN A 457 -7.61 21.58 -9.06
CA GLN A 457 -8.83 22.29 -8.70
C GLN A 457 -8.92 23.67 -9.39
N GLN A 458 -7.79 24.38 -9.49
CA GLN A 458 -7.75 25.73 -10.07
C GLN A 458 -8.07 25.76 -11.57
N MET A 459 -7.92 24.64 -12.28
CA MET A 459 -8.30 24.54 -13.69
C MET A 459 -9.81 24.67 -13.91
N PHE A 460 -10.61 24.37 -12.89
CA PHE A 460 -12.06 24.39 -12.94
C PHE A 460 -12.66 25.61 -12.22
N ASN A 461 -11.87 26.67 -12.00
CA ASN A 461 -12.30 27.88 -11.29
C ASN A 461 -13.44 28.67 -11.96
N ALA A 462 -13.73 28.40 -13.23
CA ALA A 462 -14.86 28.96 -13.95
C ALA A 462 -16.21 28.35 -13.52
N LEU A 463 -16.19 27.18 -12.87
CA LEU A 463 -17.39 26.55 -12.32
C LEU A 463 -17.82 27.24 -11.00
N PRO A 464 -19.11 27.17 -10.64
CA PRO A 464 -19.56 27.53 -9.30
C PRO A 464 -18.77 26.78 -8.21
N SER A 465 -18.50 27.44 -7.08
CA SER A 465 -17.70 26.89 -5.97
C SER A 465 -18.21 25.54 -5.47
N GLU A 466 -19.52 25.35 -5.41
CA GLU A 466 -20.15 24.11 -4.95
C GLU A 466 -19.88 22.94 -5.90
N ARG A 467 -19.57 23.23 -7.17
CA ARG A 467 -19.30 22.25 -8.24
C ARG A 467 -17.81 22.00 -8.46
N ASN A 468 -16.92 22.72 -7.78
CA ASN A 468 -15.48 22.56 -7.87
C ASN A 468 -14.88 22.38 -6.46
N GLN A 469 -14.70 21.13 -6.05
CA GLN A 469 -14.34 20.79 -4.68
C GLN A 469 -13.00 20.05 -4.62
N LEU A 470 -12.12 20.49 -3.73
CA LEU A 470 -11.02 19.68 -3.21
C LEU A 470 -11.49 19.06 -1.89
N ILE A 471 -11.34 17.74 -1.77
CA ILE A 471 -11.76 16.97 -0.60
C ILE A 471 -10.53 16.34 0.02
N GLU A 472 -10.22 16.67 1.28
CA GLU A 472 -9.15 16.00 2.03
C GLU A 472 -9.74 14.91 2.92
N VAL A 473 -9.29 13.68 2.70
CA VAL A 473 -9.60 12.52 3.54
C VAL A 473 -8.55 12.41 4.64
N HIS A 474 -8.99 12.41 5.89
CA HIS A 474 -8.11 12.37 7.06
C HIS A 474 -7.89 10.95 7.58
N SER A 475 -6.72 10.71 8.14
CA SER A 475 -6.43 9.51 8.90
C SER A 475 -6.99 9.61 10.32
N ASP A 476 -7.72 8.58 10.76
CA ASP A 476 -8.20 8.47 12.13
C ASP A 476 -7.59 7.25 12.83
N GLN A 477 -6.66 7.53 13.73
CA GLN A 477 -5.87 6.53 14.45
C GLN A 477 -6.45 6.16 15.83
N TYR A 478 -7.68 6.61 16.14
CA TYR A 478 -8.31 6.45 17.45
C TYR A 478 -8.53 4.99 17.86
N GLY A 479 -9.16 4.20 16.98
CA GLY A 479 -9.53 2.81 17.26
C GLY A 479 -8.69 1.75 16.53
N PHE A 480 -9.25 0.54 16.43
CA PHE A 480 -8.64 -0.58 15.72
C PHE A 480 -9.67 -1.35 14.87
N PRO A 481 -9.37 -1.62 13.58
CA PRO A 481 -8.18 -1.19 12.87
C PRO A 481 -8.12 0.33 12.68
N ARG A 482 -6.90 0.88 12.58
CA ARG A 482 -6.71 2.31 12.30
C ARG A 482 -7.15 2.62 10.88
N LEU A 483 -7.76 3.78 10.70
CA LEU A 483 -8.21 4.29 9.41
C LEU A 483 -7.13 5.21 8.86
N ILE A 484 -6.46 4.81 7.79
CA ILE A 484 -5.31 5.54 7.25
C ILE A 484 -5.61 6.00 5.83
N ALA A 485 -5.63 7.31 5.63
CA ALA A 485 -5.79 7.98 4.35
C ALA A 485 -4.48 7.90 3.56
N SER A 486 -4.13 6.69 3.12
CA SER A 486 -2.95 6.46 2.28
C SER A 486 -3.20 6.85 0.82
N HIS A 487 -2.13 6.84 0.02
CA HIS A 487 -2.25 7.00 -1.44
C HIS A 487 -3.18 5.96 -2.08
N TYR A 488 -3.24 4.74 -1.54
CA TYR A 488 -3.92 3.60 -2.17
C TYR A 488 -5.38 3.44 -1.74
N LEU A 489 -5.95 4.40 -1.00
CA LEU A 489 -7.28 4.31 -0.38
C LEU A 489 -8.39 3.87 -1.37
N GLN A 490 -8.27 4.26 -2.63
CA GLN A 490 -9.24 4.03 -3.69
C GLN A 490 -9.04 2.70 -4.44
N THR A 491 -8.00 1.94 -4.09
CA THR A 491 -7.66 0.67 -4.76
C THR A 491 -8.14 -0.53 -3.95
N ASN A 492 -8.56 -1.59 -4.64
CA ASN A 492 -9.04 -2.83 -4.02
C ASN A 492 -8.06 -3.43 -3.00
N PRO A 493 -6.73 -3.49 -3.23
CA PRO A 493 -5.80 -4.10 -2.28
C PRO A 493 -5.73 -3.39 -0.92
N ALA A 494 -6.06 -2.11 -0.87
CA ALA A 494 -6.02 -1.29 0.35
C ALA A 494 -7.42 -0.90 0.85
N HIS A 495 -8.48 -1.49 0.31
CA HIS A 495 -9.87 -1.22 0.73
C HIS A 495 -10.03 -1.48 2.24
N ASP A 496 -10.45 -0.44 2.96
CA ASP A 496 -11.06 -0.57 4.27
C ASP A 496 -12.24 0.38 4.52
N ARG A 497 -12.70 0.44 5.78
CA ARG A 497 -13.84 1.28 6.19
C ARG A 497 -13.64 2.77 5.89
N LEU A 498 -12.41 3.26 5.82
CA LEU A 498 -12.18 4.65 5.45
C LEU A 498 -12.58 4.89 3.99
N SER A 499 -12.30 3.95 3.10
CA SER A 499 -12.67 4.05 1.69
C SER A 499 -14.19 3.92 1.47
N ASP A 500 -14.89 3.08 2.25
CA ASP A 500 -16.36 3.00 2.24
C ASP A 500 -16.97 4.39 2.49
N TRP A 501 -16.46 5.09 3.51
CA TRP A 501 -17.03 6.35 3.97
C TRP A 501 -16.51 7.60 3.21
N GLY A 502 -15.22 7.63 2.87
CA GLY A 502 -14.54 8.80 2.31
C GLY A 502 -14.43 8.80 0.79
N PHE A 503 -14.65 7.65 0.15
CA PHE A 503 -14.46 7.47 -1.28
C PHE A 503 -15.70 6.89 -1.97
N TYR A 504 -16.08 5.64 -1.70
CA TYR A 504 -17.14 4.95 -2.45
C TYR A 504 -18.52 5.61 -2.34
N ARG A 505 -18.83 6.26 -1.21
CA ARG A 505 -20.04 7.09 -1.07
C ARG A 505 -20.15 8.20 -2.10
N ARG A 506 -19.03 8.84 -2.43
CA ARG A 506 -19.00 9.91 -3.43
C ARG A 506 -19.15 9.31 -4.83
N ILE A 507 -18.45 8.22 -5.11
CA ILE A 507 -18.51 7.52 -6.39
C ILE A 507 -19.94 7.05 -6.71
N ASP A 508 -20.64 6.47 -5.74
CA ASP A 508 -22.05 6.09 -5.92
C ASP A 508 -22.95 7.30 -6.23
N ALA A 509 -22.76 8.41 -5.50
CA ALA A 509 -23.54 9.62 -5.71
C ALA A 509 -23.26 10.27 -7.08
N GLN A 510 -22.00 10.25 -7.53
CA GLN A 510 -21.59 10.70 -8.85
C GLN A 510 -22.23 9.85 -9.96
N ALA A 511 -22.31 8.54 -9.76
CA ALA A 511 -22.96 7.64 -10.70
C ALA A 511 -24.46 7.92 -10.80
N ASP A 512 -25.16 8.00 -9.66
CA ASP A 512 -26.60 8.29 -9.63
C ASP A 512 -26.91 9.68 -10.21
N PHE A 513 -26.03 10.67 -10.02
CA PHE A 513 -26.15 11.99 -10.65
C PHE A 513 -26.19 11.90 -12.18
N LEU A 514 -25.25 11.18 -12.79
CA LEU A 514 -25.18 11.04 -14.26
C LEU A 514 -26.28 10.13 -14.81
N VAL A 515 -26.57 9.02 -14.13
CA VAL A 515 -27.64 8.10 -14.49
C VAL A 515 -28.99 8.82 -14.48
N ALA A 516 -29.25 9.65 -13.48
CA ALA A 516 -30.47 10.43 -13.39
C ALA A 516 -30.58 11.46 -14.52
N HIS A 517 -29.48 12.15 -14.85
CA HIS A 517 -29.44 13.09 -15.98
C HIS A 517 -29.69 12.40 -17.33
N GLY A 518 -29.12 11.22 -17.57
CA GLY A 518 -29.37 10.44 -18.79
C GLY A 518 -30.83 9.98 -18.92
N ARG A 519 -31.55 9.85 -17.80
CA ARG A 519 -32.97 9.46 -17.73
C ARG A 519 -33.94 10.64 -17.63
N ASN A 520 -33.44 11.88 -17.61
CA ASN A 520 -34.21 13.09 -17.30
C ASN A 520 -34.99 13.00 -15.96
N ASP A 521 -34.43 12.30 -14.97
CA ASP A 521 -34.96 12.22 -13.61
C ASP A 521 -34.36 13.33 -12.75
N SER A 522 -35.01 14.50 -12.74
CA SER A 522 -34.53 15.66 -11.99
C SER A 522 -34.51 15.43 -10.48
N PHE A 523 -35.43 14.61 -9.95
CA PHE A 523 -35.52 14.38 -8.51
C PHE A 523 -34.30 13.62 -7.99
N THR A 524 -33.93 12.52 -8.65
CA THR A 524 -32.75 11.74 -8.28
C THR A 524 -31.47 12.52 -8.55
N ALA A 525 -31.40 13.28 -9.65
CA ALA A 525 -30.26 14.13 -9.97
C ALA A 525 -30.03 15.20 -8.87
N ASP A 526 -31.10 15.89 -8.45
CA ASP A 526 -31.03 16.89 -7.39
C ASP A 526 -30.62 16.26 -6.05
N TRP A 527 -31.16 15.09 -5.70
CA TRP A 527 -30.79 14.37 -4.48
C TRP A 527 -29.30 13.98 -4.46
N ALA A 528 -28.81 13.39 -5.55
CA ALA A 528 -27.40 13.03 -5.69
C ALA A 528 -26.49 14.26 -5.65
N TYR A 529 -26.89 15.35 -6.30
CA TYR A 529 -26.17 16.62 -6.25
C TYR A 529 -26.12 17.20 -4.83
N GLN A 530 -27.25 17.28 -4.11
CA GLN A 530 -27.27 17.75 -2.72
C GLN A 530 -26.39 16.90 -1.81
N TYR A 531 -26.40 15.58 -1.97
CA TYR A 531 -25.51 14.69 -1.22
C TYR A 531 -24.02 15.01 -1.41
N MET A 532 -23.63 15.49 -2.59
CA MET A 532 -22.24 15.85 -2.91
C MET A 532 -21.87 17.29 -2.52
N ILE A 533 -22.79 18.12 -2.03
CA ILE A 533 -22.49 19.53 -1.68
C ILE A 533 -22.89 19.89 -0.24
N GLU A 534 -23.88 19.21 0.33
CA GLU A 534 -24.31 19.45 1.70
C GLU A 534 -23.25 18.94 2.66
N LYS A 535 -22.85 19.80 3.59
CA LYS A 535 -21.75 19.52 4.51
C LYS A 535 -22.01 18.25 5.31
N GLU A 536 -23.19 18.11 5.89
CA GLU A 536 -23.53 16.99 6.76
C GLU A 536 -23.47 15.65 6.04
N THR A 537 -24.03 15.56 4.83
CA THR A 537 -24.09 14.30 4.07
C THR A 537 -22.75 13.93 3.46
N LEU A 538 -22.01 14.90 2.91
CA LEU A 538 -20.69 14.68 2.31
C LEU A 538 -19.63 14.34 3.36
N THR A 539 -19.54 15.12 4.45
CA THR A 539 -18.39 15.08 5.37
C THR A 539 -18.51 14.08 6.50
N GLN A 540 -19.71 13.59 6.81
CA GLN A 540 -19.92 12.65 7.91
C GLN A 540 -19.25 11.30 7.62
N MET A 541 -18.43 10.81 8.55
CA MET A 541 -17.67 9.55 8.40
C MET A 541 -18.13 8.43 9.35
N GLY A 542 -19.29 8.60 10.00
CA GLY A 542 -19.80 7.65 10.99
C GLY A 542 -19.20 7.84 12.38
N GLN A 543 -19.29 6.80 13.20
CA GLN A 543 -18.78 6.78 14.58
C GLN A 543 -18.04 5.48 14.84
N TRP A 544 -16.96 5.56 15.62
CA TRP A 544 -16.35 4.41 16.26
C TRP A 544 -17.37 3.69 17.16
N SER A 545 -17.14 2.41 17.47
CA SER A 545 -18.08 1.57 18.23
C SER A 545 -18.44 2.08 19.63
N ASP A 546 -17.68 3.03 20.19
CA ASP A 546 -17.96 3.67 21.47
C ASP A 546 -18.71 5.02 21.34
N GLY A 547 -19.11 5.39 20.13
CA GLY A 547 -19.85 6.61 19.81
C GLY A 547 -18.96 7.83 19.50
N THR A 548 -17.63 7.70 19.57
CA THR A 548 -16.71 8.77 19.16
C THR A 548 -16.85 9.00 17.65
N PRO A 549 -17.10 10.23 17.18
CA PRO A 549 -17.15 10.51 15.74
C PRO A 549 -15.83 10.20 15.06
N VAL A 550 -15.88 9.59 13.88
CA VAL A 550 -14.71 9.50 12.99
C VAL A 550 -14.40 10.90 12.46
N LEU A 551 -13.11 11.22 12.28
CA LEU A 551 -12.71 12.51 11.69
C LEU A 551 -13.44 12.77 10.36
N PRO A 552 -14.13 13.91 10.21
CA PRO A 552 -14.92 14.20 9.01
C PRO A 552 -14.03 14.59 7.84
N LEU A 553 -14.54 14.47 6.61
CA LEU A 553 -13.86 15.02 5.43
C LEU A 553 -13.74 16.55 5.51
N SER A 554 -12.62 17.09 5.05
CA SER A 554 -12.53 18.53 4.76
C SER A 554 -12.91 18.79 3.31
N VAL A 555 -13.65 19.87 3.08
CA VAL A 555 -14.05 20.32 1.73
C VAL A 555 -13.58 21.74 1.55
N TYR A 556 -12.87 21.98 0.45
CA TYR A 556 -12.30 23.26 0.10
C TYR A 556 -12.79 23.67 -1.28
N HIS A 557 -13.26 24.91 -1.41
CA HIS A 557 -13.74 25.46 -2.69
C HIS A 557 -12.65 26.26 -3.44
N ASP A 558 -11.60 26.68 -2.74
CA ASP A 558 -10.43 27.37 -3.31
C ASP A 558 -9.18 27.08 -2.47
N ALA A 559 -8.76 25.82 -2.47
CA ALA A 559 -7.72 25.33 -1.55
C ALA A 559 -6.39 26.09 -1.65
N LEU A 560 -5.97 26.45 -2.87
CA LEU A 560 -4.68 27.08 -3.09
C LEU A 560 -4.60 28.49 -2.50
N ASN A 561 -5.70 29.24 -2.59
CA ASN A 561 -5.68 30.68 -2.31
C ASN A 561 -6.27 31.04 -0.93
N THR A 562 -7.12 30.17 -0.35
CA THR A 562 -7.83 30.50 0.92
C THR A 562 -7.34 29.72 2.13
N GLU A 563 -6.57 28.66 1.96
CA GLU A 563 -6.27 27.71 3.04
C GLU A 563 -4.77 27.64 3.35
N ASP A 564 -4.40 28.01 4.58
CA ASP A 564 -3.02 27.93 5.07
C ASP A 564 -2.44 26.51 4.99
N ARG A 565 -3.31 25.49 5.03
CA ARG A 565 -2.98 24.07 4.90
C ARG A 565 -2.15 23.78 3.64
N PHE A 566 -2.39 24.52 2.55
CA PHE A 566 -1.75 24.32 1.26
C PHE A 566 -0.77 25.45 0.88
N SER A 567 -0.41 26.32 1.84
CA SER A 567 0.56 27.40 1.64
C SER A 567 1.96 26.92 1.21
N ALA A 568 2.32 25.67 1.49
CA ALA A 568 3.58 25.08 1.04
C ALA A 568 3.58 24.70 -0.46
N CYS A 569 2.41 24.71 -1.11
CA CYS A 569 2.28 24.40 -2.54
C CYS A 569 2.56 25.63 -3.43
N THR A 570 2.55 26.84 -2.88
CA THR A 570 2.72 28.12 -3.61
C THR A 570 4.15 28.64 -3.63
#